data_AF-A0A1W0A1K3-F1
#
_entry.id   AF-A0A1W0A1K3-F1
#
_cell.length_a   1.000
_cell.length_b   1.000
_cell.length_c   1.000
_cell.angle_alpha   90.00
_cell.angle_beta   90.00
_cell.angle_gamma   90.00
#
_symmetry.space_group_name_H-M   'P 1'
#
loop_
_entity.id
_entity.type
_entity.pdbx_description
1 polymer ?
#
loop_
_entity_poly.entity_id
_entity_poly.type
_entity_poly.pdbx_seq_one_letter_code
_entity_poly.pdbx_strand_id
1 'polypeptide(L)'
;MTYSQEEEALIAQKPLIKADSVAQKIEQATLLKNQGNVYFKHEEYKKAINKYKCVSLWITGLSVPGDSMSQYSQGNTSMSASASEGEEIQQLLVTSHTNIAMARIKLEQYDLAIEACDKALSLNPTNVKALVRKAQAYSSRGKYSTAKDILRKALEIEPKNGTVRKALQQVIEQNKLHPEEDQLRQNFANMFNKSGGIYK
;
A
#
# COMPACT_ATOMS: atom_id res chain seq x y z
N MET A 1 -7.13 20.23 16.63
CA MET A 1 -8.36 20.06 15.84
C MET A 1 -9.29 19.19 16.65
N THR A 2 -10.55 19.54 16.78
CA THR A 2 -11.56 18.76 17.50
C THR A 2 -12.29 17.86 16.52
N TYR A 3 -12.57 16.62 16.93
CA TYR A 3 -13.39 15.69 16.16
C TYR A 3 -14.82 16.21 16.06
N SER A 4 -15.54 15.86 14.99
CA SER A 4 -17.00 16.02 14.99
C SER A 4 -17.65 15.01 15.93
N GLN A 5 -18.87 15.28 16.39
CA GLN A 5 -19.61 14.33 17.24
C GLN A 5 -19.74 12.94 16.60
N GLU A 6 -19.91 12.88 15.28
CA GLU A 6 -19.96 11.63 14.51
C GLU A 6 -18.60 10.91 14.49
N GLU A 7 -17.50 11.65 14.34
CA GLU A 7 -16.14 11.12 14.36
C GLU A 7 -15.77 10.58 15.76
N GLU A 8 -16.18 11.27 16.82
CA GLU A 8 -16.00 10.80 18.20
C GLU A 8 -16.78 9.52 18.47
N ALA A 9 -18.05 9.47 18.05
CA ALA A 9 -18.88 8.28 18.16
C ALA A 9 -18.25 7.10 17.41
N LEU A 10 -17.74 7.32 16.19
CA LEU A 10 -17.07 6.29 15.39
C LEU A 10 -15.77 5.79 16.05
N ILE A 11 -14.95 6.69 16.60
CA ILE A 11 -13.70 6.34 17.29
C ILE A 11 -13.98 5.58 18.58
N ALA A 12 -15.07 5.91 19.28
CA ALA A 12 -15.46 5.27 20.53
C ALA A 12 -15.96 3.83 20.34
N GLN A 13 -16.44 3.47 19.14
CA GLN A 13 -16.86 2.10 18.84
C GLN A 13 -15.70 1.11 19.00
N LYS A 14 -15.92 0.09 19.83
CA LYS A 14 -14.96 -0.98 20.08
C LYS A 14 -15.31 -2.19 19.23
N PRO A 15 -14.32 -2.83 18.59
CA PRO A 15 -14.57 -4.06 17.85
C PRO A 15 -15.14 -5.18 18.72
N LEU A 16 -16.05 -5.98 18.18
CA LEU A 16 -16.65 -7.12 18.87
C LEU A 16 -15.63 -8.23 19.12
N ILE A 17 -15.33 -8.54 20.40
CA ILE A 17 -14.29 -9.50 20.82
C ILE A 17 -14.54 -10.93 20.30
N LYS A 18 -15.80 -11.31 20.08
CA LYS A 18 -16.20 -12.60 19.51
C LYS A 18 -16.97 -12.35 18.22
N ALA A 19 -16.27 -12.40 17.09
CA ALA A 19 -16.88 -12.37 15.77
C ALA A 19 -17.01 -13.81 15.26
N ASP A 20 -18.24 -14.30 15.21
CA ASP A 20 -18.56 -15.70 14.95
C ASP A 20 -18.80 -15.98 13.45
N SER A 21 -18.90 -14.94 12.61
CA SER A 21 -19.06 -15.06 11.15
C SER A 21 -18.02 -14.25 10.35
N VAL A 22 -17.78 -14.66 9.10
CA VAL A 22 -16.87 -13.97 8.16
C VAL A 22 -17.36 -12.54 7.90
N ALA A 23 -18.65 -12.37 7.64
CA ALA A 23 -19.28 -11.06 7.48
C ALA A 23 -19.06 -10.13 8.69
N GLN A 24 -19.21 -10.63 9.92
CA GLN A 24 -18.95 -9.82 11.11
C GLN A 24 -17.49 -9.38 11.18
N LYS A 25 -16.53 -10.26 10.84
CA LYS A 25 -15.11 -9.88 10.81
C LYS A 25 -14.80 -8.82 9.75
N ILE A 26 -15.41 -8.91 8.57
CA ILE A 26 -15.30 -7.90 7.51
C ILE A 26 -15.87 -6.55 7.97
N GLU A 27 -17.02 -6.57 8.68
CA GLU A 27 -17.62 -5.37 9.25
C GLU A 27 -16.69 -4.71 10.29
N GLN A 28 -16.13 -5.49 11.22
CA GLN A 28 -15.18 -4.99 12.21
C GLN A 28 -13.91 -4.43 11.58
N ALA A 29 -13.40 -5.10 10.56
CA ALA A 29 -12.26 -4.66 9.79
C ALA A 29 -12.56 -3.34 9.03
N THR A 30 -13.76 -3.20 8.49
CA THR A 30 -14.23 -1.97 7.84
C THR A 30 -14.37 -0.81 8.83
N LEU A 31 -14.91 -1.08 10.02
CA LEU A 31 -14.97 -0.11 11.12
C LEU A 31 -13.58 0.41 11.47
N LEU A 32 -12.59 -0.48 11.64
CA LEU A 32 -11.22 -0.10 11.96
C LEU A 32 -10.56 0.72 10.85
N LYS A 33 -10.78 0.37 9.58
CA LYS A 33 -10.35 1.18 8.44
C LYS A 33 -10.95 2.59 8.52
N ASN A 34 -12.25 2.70 8.80
CA ASN A 34 -12.93 4.00 8.87
C ASN A 34 -12.42 4.85 10.04
N GLN A 35 -12.19 4.26 11.21
CA GLN A 35 -11.51 4.94 12.32
C GLN A 35 -10.11 5.42 11.93
N GLY A 36 -9.35 4.60 11.20
CA GLY A 36 -8.05 4.98 10.65
C GLY A 36 -8.12 6.18 9.71
N ASN A 37 -9.16 6.25 8.87
CA ASN A 37 -9.39 7.39 7.97
C ASN A 37 -9.67 8.69 8.75
N VAL A 38 -10.41 8.63 9.86
CA VAL A 38 -10.65 9.78 10.74
C VAL A 38 -9.32 10.27 11.33
N TYR A 39 -8.52 9.39 11.92
CA TYR A 39 -7.20 9.78 12.42
C TYR A 39 -6.30 10.34 11.33
N PHE A 40 -6.37 9.79 10.12
CA PHE A 40 -5.60 10.29 8.99
C PHE A 40 -6.01 11.72 8.58
N LYS A 41 -7.32 12.01 8.59
CA LYS A 41 -7.87 13.34 8.32
C LYS A 41 -7.40 14.39 9.33
N HIS A 42 -7.26 13.99 10.59
CA HIS A 42 -6.74 14.84 11.68
C HIS A 42 -5.20 14.79 11.81
N GLU A 43 -4.49 14.29 10.79
CA GLU A 43 -3.02 14.20 10.73
C GLU A 43 -2.37 13.33 11.82
N GLU A 44 -3.17 12.53 12.54
CA GLU A 44 -2.72 11.58 13.56
C GLU A 44 -2.25 10.28 12.92
N TYR A 45 -1.24 10.37 12.03
CA TYR A 45 -0.81 9.28 11.16
C TYR A 45 -0.37 8.03 11.91
N LYS A 46 0.27 8.16 13.09
CA LYS A 46 0.68 7.02 13.91
C LYS A 46 -0.54 6.22 14.41
N LYS A 47 -1.59 6.91 14.88
CA LYS A 47 -2.85 6.25 15.30
C LYS A 47 -3.56 5.63 14.11
N ALA A 48 -3.60 6.33 12.97
CA ALA A 48 -4.15 5.80 11.72
C ALA A 48 -3.47 4.50 11.29
N ILE A 49 -2.12 4.45 11.29
CA ILE A 49 -1.34 3.26 10.95
C ILE A 49 -1.69 2.10 11.89
N ASN A 50 -1.82 2.34 13.19
CA ASN A 50 -2.20 1.30 14.14
C ASN A 50 -3.59 0.74 13.82
N LYS A 51 -4.58 1.59 13.52
CA LYS A 51 -5.92 1.14 13.12
C LYS A 51 -5.92 0.34 11.82
N TYR A 52 -5.19 0.79 10.80
CA TYR A 52 -5.06 0.05 9.54
C TYR A 52 -4.31 -1.28 9.71
N LYS A 53 -3.33 -1.37 10.61
CA LYS A 53 -2.68 -2.66 10.94
C LYS A 53 -3.64 -3.62 11.64
N CYS A 54 -4.54 -3.12 12.48
CA CYS A 54 -5.56 -3.96 13.08
C CYS A 54 -6.50 -4.57 12.03
N VAL A 55 -6.72 -3.91 10.89
CA VAL A 55 -7.52 -4.48 9.79
C VAL A 55 -6.97 -5.83 9.34
N SER A 56 -5.65 -5.93 9.12
CA SER A 56 -5.06 -7.22 8.80
C SER A 56 -5.25 -8.21 9.94
N LEU A 57 -5.06 -7.81 11.20
CA LEU A 57 -5.23 -8.72 12.35
C LEU A 57 -6.64 -9.35 12.45
N TRP A 58 -7.69 -8.57 12.15
CA TRP A 58 -9.08 -9.05 12.19
C TRP A 58 -9.44 -10.00 11.05
N ILE A 59 -8.74 -9.86 9.93
CA ILE A 59 -8.95 -10.67 8.72
C ILE A 59 -7.97 -11.86 8.69
N THR A 60 -6.77 -11.72 9.25
CA THR A 60 -5.75 -12.78 9.33
C THR A 60 -6.24 -13.90 10.23
N GLY A 61 -6.18 -15.14 9.74
CA GLY A 61 -6.79 -16.31 10.38
C GLY A 61 -8.12 -16.72 9.75
N LEU A 62 -8.63 -15.99 8.76
CA LEU A 62 -9.62 -16.50 7.80
C LEU A 62 -8.86 -17.12 6.63
N SER A 63 -9.03 -18.42 6.41
CA SER A 63 -8.46 -19.10 5.25
C SER A 63 -9.25 -18.70 4.00
N VAL A 64 -8.63 -17.92 3.11
CA VAL A 64 -9.15 -17.71 1.76
C VAL A 64 -8.73 -18.92 0.91
N PRO A 65 -9.62 -19.57 0.14
CA PRO A 65 -9.23 -20.67 -0.74
C PRO A 65 -8.13 -20.22 -1.71
N GLY A 66 -6.96 -20.88 -1.67
CA GLY A 66 -5.81 -20.58 -2.54
C GLY A 66 -4.70 -19.73 -1.93
N ASP A 67 -4.80 -19.32 -0.66
CA ASP A 67 -3.72 -18.58 0.01
C ASP A 67 -2.58 -19.54 0.44
N SER A 68 -1.32 -19.17 0.16
CA SER A 68 -0.13 -19.97 0.51
C SER A 68 0.06 -20.13 2.03
N MET A 69 -0.61 -19.27 2.81
CA MET A 69 -0.60 -19.30 4.27
C MET A 69 -1.60 -20.26 4.91
N SER A 70 -2.51 -20.86 4.12
CA SER A 70 -3.48 -21.85 4.60
C SER A 70 -2.84 -23.13 5.13
N GLN A 71 -1.62 -23.49 4.68
CA GLN A 71 -0.93 -24.72 5.10
C GLN A 71 -0.41 -24.70 6.54
N TYR A 72 -0.21 -23.51 7.14
CA TYR A 72 0.33 -23.39 8.50
C TYR A 72 -0.75 -23.15 9.57
N SER A 73 -2.02 -23.02 9.17
CA SER A 73 -3.13 -22.86 10.11
C SER A 73 -3.62 -24.23 10.60
N GLN A 74 -2.86 -24.86 11.50
CA GLN A 74 -3.34 -26.03 12.27
C GLN A 74 -4.31 -25.64 13.41
N GLY A 75 -4.96 -24.47 13.32
CA GLY A 75 -5.92 -24.01 14.31
C GLY A 75 -7.00 -23.13 13.67
N ASN A 76 -8.25 -23.61 13.75
CA ASN A 76 -9.50 -23.03 13.22
C ASN A 76 -9.71 -23.06 11.69
N THR A 77 -9.81 -24.28 11.16
CA THR A 77 -10.38 -24.65 9.86
C THR A 77 -11.92 -24.52 9.82
N SER A 78 -12.54 -23.48 10.39
CA SER A 78 -14.01 -23.41 10.53
C SER A 78 -14.71 -22.25 9.80
N MET A 79 -13.96 -21.36 9.15
CA MET A 79 -14.55 -20.19 8.48
C MET A 79 -14.01 -20.10 7.04
N SER A 80 -14.63 -20.85 6.13
CA SER A 80 -14.39 -20.71 4.69
C SER A 80 -15.18 -19.51 4.20
N ALA A 81 -14.49 -18.43 3.82
CA ALA A 81 -15.13 -17.30 3.15
C ALA A 81 -15.70 -17.76 1.80
N SER A 82 -16.87 -17.24 1.43
CA SER A 82 -17.35 -17.35 0.05
C SER A 82 -16.41 -16.60 -0.92
N ALA A 83 -16.50 -16.89 -2.22
CA ALA A 83 -15.68 -16.21 -3.21
C ALA A 83 -15.85 -14.68 -3.16
N SER A 84 -17.09 -14.19 -2.98
CA SER A 84 -17.39 -12.76 -2.84
C SER A 84 -16.81 -12.15 -1.57
N GLU A 85 -16.87 -12.84 -0.44
CA GLU A 85 -16.25 -12.37 0.81
C GLU A 85 -14.71 -12.38 0.71
N GLY A 86 -14.14 -13.33 -0.03
CA GLY A 86 -12.71 -13.39 -0.33
C GLY A 86 -12.22 -12.17 -1.12
N GLU A 87 -12.97 -11.76 -2.15
CA GLU A 87 -12.67 -10.55 -2.92
C GLU A 87 -12.76 -9.29 -2.06
N GLU A 88 -13.80 -9.19 -1.21
CA GLU A 88 -13.98 -8.06 -0.29
C GLU A 88 -12.81 -7.97 0.72
N ILE A 89 -12.41 -9.11 1.27
CA ILE A 89 -11.24 -9.24 2.15
C ILE A 89 -9.97 -8.74 1.45
N GLN A 90 -9.71 -9.21 0.22
CA GLN A 90 -8.54 -8.79 -0.55
C GLN A 90 -8.56 -7.29 -0.83
N GLN A 91 -9.71 -6.74 -1.25
CA GLN A 91 -9.87 -5.32 -1.49
C GLN A 91 -9.64 -4.48 -0.22
N LEU A 92 -10.11 -4.97 0.93
CA LEU A 92 -9.95 -4.32 2.22
C LEU A 92 -8.48 -4.31 2.68
N LEU A 93 -7.77 -5.42 2.48
CA LEU A 93 -6.33 -5.53 2.77
C LEU A 93 -5.51 -4.61 1.85
N VAL A 94 -5.77 -4.61 0.54
CA VAL A 94 -5.12 -3.71 -0.43
C VAL A 94 -5.37 -2.26 -0.02
N THR A 95 -6.62 -1.89 0.26
CA THR A 95 -6.96 -0.52 0.67
C THR A 95 -6.22 -0.12 1.95
N SER A 96 -6.17 -1.00 2.94
CA SER A 96 -5.50 -0.75 4.22
C SER A 96 -3.98 -0.57 4.05
N HIS A 97 -3.32 -1.46 3.31
CA HIS A 97 -1.90 -1.35 3.01
C HIS A 97 -1.56 -0.07 2.26
N THR A 98 -2.37 0.30 1.26
CA THR A 98 -2.13 1.54 0.53
C THR A 98 -2.39 2.80 1.37
N ASN A 99 -3.30 2.77 2.35
CA ASN A 99 -3.49 3.85 3.31
C ASN A 99 -2.36 3.93 4.34
N ILE A 100 -1.83 2.79 4.80
CA ILE A 100 -0.60 2.73 5.61
C ILE A 100 0.56 3.37 4.85
N ALA A 101 0.73 3.04 3.57
CA ALA A 101 1.79 3.62 2.73
C ALA A 101 1.68 5.14 2.68
N MET A 102 0.48 5.69 2.46
CA MET A 102 0.27 7.14 2.46
C MET A 102 0.57 7.78 3.82
N ALA A 103 0.12 7.17 4.92
CA ALA A 103 0.41 7.66 6.27
C ALA A 103 1.91 7.64 6.58
N ARG A 104 2.63 6.62 6.11
CA ARG A 104 4.10 6.52 6.24
C ARG A 104 4.82 7.56 5.38
N ILE A 105 4.35 7.85 4.17
CA ILE A 105 4.87 8.95 3.33
C ILE A 105 4.72 10.29 4.07
N LYS A 106 3.56 10.53 4.70
CA LYS A 106 3.31 11.75 5.49
C LYS A 106 4.20 11.86 6.74
N LEU A 107 4.71 10.73 7.24
CA LEU A 107 5.69 10.68 8.32
C LEU A 107 7.15 10.62 7.82
N GLU A 108 7.37 10.79 6.51
CA GLU A 108 8.68 10.68 5.85
C GLU A 108 9.37 9.31 6.02
N GLN A 109 8.60 8.28 6.36
CA GLN A 109 9.06 6.90 6.52
C GLN A 109 9.00 6.15 5.19
N TYR A 110 9.83 6.56 4.22
CA TYR A 110 9.70 6.13 2.83
C TYR A 110 9.94 4.64 2.61
N ASP A 111 10.92 4.03 3.27
CA ASP A 111 11.20 2.59 3.13
C ASP A 111 10.03 1.73 3.60
N LEU A 112 9.52 2.10 4.78
CA LEU A 112 8.33 1.49 5.34
C LEU A 112 7.08 1.73 4.45
N ALA A 113 7.00 2.86 3.76
CA ALA A 113 5.92 3.11 2.81
C ALA A 113 6.02 2.20 1.57
N ILE A 114 7.24 1.98 1.06
CA ILE A 114 7.52 1.07 -0.06
C ILE A 114 7.10 -0.36 0.32
N GLU A 115 7.49 -0.85 1.50
CA GLU A 115 7.06 -2.17 1.99
C GLU A 115 5.54 -2.32 2.04
N ALA A 116 4.84 -1.27 2.49
CA ALA A 116 3.38 -1.29 2.55
C ALA A 116 2.76 -1.30 1.15
N CYS A 117 3.33 -0.57 0.19
CA CYS A 117 2.93 -0.66 -1.21
C CYS A 117 3.21 -2.05 -1.80
N ASP A 118 4.34 -2.67 -1.48
CA ASP A 118 4.69 -4.00 -1.98
C ASP A 118 3.72 -5.07 -1.48
N LYS A 119 3.27 -4.98 -0.22
CA LYS A 119 2.18 -5.82 0.31
C LYS A 119 0.84 -5.59 -0.39
N ALA A 120 0.53 -4.35 -0.76
CA ALA A 120 -0.67 -4.08 -1.54
C ALA A 120 -0.57 -4.66 -2.96
N LEU A 121 0.61 -4.57 -3.58
CA LEU A 121 0.86 -5.06 -4.94
C LEU A 121 1.00 -6.58 -5.02
N SER A 122 1.43 -7.26 -3.96
CA SER A 122 1.41 -8.73 -3.91
C SER A 122 -0.01 -9.28 -3.91
N LEU A 123 -0.97 -8.54 -3.34
CA LEU A 123 -2.39 -8.89 -3.34
C LEU A 123 -3.09 -8.46 -4.62
N ASN A 124 -2.75 -7.28 -5.14
CA ASN A 124 -3.28 -6.76 -6.39
C ASN A 124 -2.17 -6.06 -7.20
N PRO A 125 -1.51 -6.78 -8.12
CA PRO A 125 -0.39 -6.26 -8.92
C PRO A 125 -0.75 -5.08 -9.82
N THR A 126 -2.02 -4.94 -10.19
CA THR A 126 -2.52 -3.89 -11.09
C THR A 126 -3.08 -2.68 -10.33
N ASN A 127 -2.92 -2.63 -9.00
CA ASN A 127 -3.44 -1.51 -8.21
C ASN A 127 -2.66 -0.21 -8.48
N VAL A 128 -3.24 0.65 -9.32
CA VAL A 128 -2.66 1.95 -9.71
C VAL A 128 -2.39 2.86 -8.51
N LYS A 129 -3.26 2.84 -7.48
CA LYS A 129 -3.08 3.66 -6.27
C LYS A 129 -1.85 3.24 -5.46
N ALA A 130 -1.56 1.94 -5.38
CA ALA A 130 -0.37 1.41 -4.76
C ALA A 130 0.89 1.78 -5.56
N LEU A 131 0.86 1.66 -6.89
CA LEU A 131 1.96 2.04 -7.78
C LEU A 131 2.30 3.54 -7.65
N VAL A 132 1.29 4.42 -7.67
CA VAL A 132 1.50 5.87 -7.52
C VAL A 132 2.14 6.20 -6.17
N ARG A 133 1.66 5.59 -5.08
CA ARG A 133 2.22 5.81 -3.73
C ARG A 133 3.64 5.26 -3.62
N LYS A 134 3.92 4.10 -4.24
CA LYS A 134 5.28 3.53 -4.30
C LYS A 134 6.22 4.49 -5.04
N ALA A 135 5.81 4.98 -6.20
CA ALA A 135 6.59 5.95 -6.96
C ALA A 135 6.81 7.26 -6.19
N GLN A 136 5.79 7.75 -5.47
CA GLN A 136 5.92 8.91 -4.59
C GLN A 136 6.98 8.68 -3.51
N ALA A 137 6.97 7.52 -2.84
CA ALA A 137 7.98 7.19 -1.84
C ALA A 137 9.41 7.10 -2.44
N TYR A 138 9.58 6.50 -3.62
CA TYR A 138 10.87 6.50 -4.33
C TYR A 138 11.33 7.90 -4.73
N SER A 139 10.41 8.73 -5.23
CA SER A 139 10.68 10.12 -5.57
C SER A 139 11.15 10.91 -4.34
N SER A 140 10.52 10.71 -3.18
CA SER A 140 10.95 11.34 -1.93
C SER A 140 12.30 10.83 -1.41
N ARG A 141 12.76 9.66 -1.85
CA ARG A 141 14.13 9.15 -1.62
C ARG A 141 15.15 9.64 -2.66
N GLY A 142 14.76 10.51 -3.59
CA GLY A 142 15.61 10.95 -4.70
C GLY A 142 15.84 9.90 -5.79
N LYS A 143 15.09 8.79 -5.78
CA LYS A 143 15.18 7.71 -6.80
C LYS A 143 14.20 7.97 -7.93
N TYR A 144 14.38 9.08 -8.63
CA TYR A 144 13.44 9.56 -9.63
C TYR A 144 13.37 8.64 -10.85
N SER A 145 14.50 8.06 -11.28
CA SER A 145 14.53 7.04 -12.34
C SER A 145 13.58 5.87 -12.05
N THR A 146 13.63 5.33 -10.82
CA THR A 146 12.77 4.22 -10.39
C THR A 146 11.31 4.65 -10.31
N ALA A 147 11.04 5.86 -9.79
CA ALA A 147 9.68 6.41 -9.72
C ALA A 147 9.06 6.60 -11.12
N LYS A 148 9.82 7.07 -12.12
CA LYS A 148 9.39 7.18 -13.52
C LYS A 148 8.95 5.83 -14.08
N ASP A 149 9.77 4.80 -13.88
CA ASP A 149 9.52 3.46 -14.41
C ASP A 149 8.24 2.85 -13.79
N ILE A 150 8.02 3.06 -12.49
CA ILE A 150 6.80 2.62 -11.80
C ILE A 150 5.56 3.35 -12.34
N LEU A 151 5.64 4.67 -12.54
CA LEU A 151 4.51 5.47 -13.03
C LEU A 151 4.18 5.16 -14.51
N ARG A 152 5.17 4.79 -15.31
CA ARG A 152 4.94 4.29 -16.68
C ARG A 152 4.13 3.00 -16.67
N LYS A 153 4.48 2.03 -15.81
CA LYS A 153 3.67 0.81 -15.61
C LYS A 153 2.25 1.13 -15.16
N ALA A 154 2.07 2.11 -14.28
CA ALA A 154 0.74 2.56 -13.87
C ALA A 154 -0.07 3.15 -15.04
N LEU A 155 0.57 3.85 -15.99
CA LEU A 155 -0.07 4.33 -17.22
C LEU A 155 -0.32 3.23 -18.25
N GLU A 156 0.45 2.15 -18.26
CA GLU A 156 0.13 0.98 -19.10
C GLU A 156 -1.19 0.34 -18.65
N ILE A 157 -1.46 0.32 -17.34
CA ILE A 157 -2.70 -0.22 -16.76
C ILE A 157 -3.87 0.76 -16.98
N GLU A 158 -3.69 2.05 -16.64
CA GLU A 158 -4.71 3.09 -16.83
C GLU A 158 -4.18 4.27 -17.64
N PRO A 159 -4.18 4.18 -18.99
CA PRO A 159 -3.57 5.18 -19.86
C PRO A 159 -4.17 6.59 -19.74
N LYS A 160 -5.45 6.68 -19.35
CA LYS A 160 -6.19 7.93 -19.22
C LYS A 160 -6.19 8.49 -17.79
N ASN A 161 -5.45 7.89 -16.85
CA ASN A 161 -5.44 8.36 -15.47
C ASN A 161 -4.67 9.69 -15.32
N GLY A 162 -5.42 10.79 -15.14
CA GLY A 162 -4.85 12.12 -14.97
C GLY A 162 -3.97 12.28 -13.72
N THR A 163 -4.24 11.52 -12.66
CA THR A 163 -3.43 11.54 -11.43
C THR A 163 -2.06 10.96 -11.68
N VAL A 164 -1.98 9.82 -12.36
CA VAL A 164 -0.69 9.17 -12.70
C VAL A 164 0.13 10.07 -13.63
N ARG A 165 -0.49 10.70 -14.63
CA ARG A 165 0.20 11.64 -15.53
C ARG A 165 0.77 12.84 -14.77
N LYS A 166 0.00 13.44 -13.86
CA LYS A 166 0.48 14.54 -13.01
C LYS A 166 1.66 14.10 -12.13
N ALA A 167 1.55 12.94 -11.48
CA ALA A 167 2.64 12.39 -10.68
C ALA A 167 3.91 12.15 -11.53
N LEU A 168 3.75 11.62 -12.75
CA LEU A 168 4.88 11.39 -13.66
C LEU A 168 5.54 12.71 -14.09
N GLN A 169 4.74 13.73 -14.43
CA GLN A 169 5.26 15.06 -14.75
C GLN A 169 6.05 15.66 -13.58
N GLN A 170 5.52 15.58 -12.35
CA GLN A 170 6.20 16.05 -11.15
C GLN A 170 7.54 15.33 -10.95
N VAL A 171 7.57 14.00 -11.09
CA VAL A 171 8.83 13.23 -10.96
C VAL A 171 9.82 13.60 -12.05
N ILE A 172 9.38 13.82 -13.29
CA ILE A 172 10.25 14.26 -14.39
C ILE A 172 10.86 15.63 -14.09
N GLU A 173 10.07 16.55 -13.56
CA GLU A 173 10.56 17.88 -13.17
C GLU A 173 11.59 17.79 -12.05
N GLN A 174 11.32 17.03 -10.99
CA GLN A 174 12.27 16.79 -9.90
C GLN A 174 13.56 16.14 -10.38
N ASN A 175 13.46 15.17 -11.30
CA ASN A 175 14.62 14.51 -11.90
C ASN A 175 15.51 15.48 -12.69
N LYS A 176 14.93 16.49 -13.36
CA LYS A 176 15.69 17.52 -14.08
C LYS A 176 16.46 18.44 -13.13
N LEU A 177 15.91 18.69 -11.94
CA LEU A 177 16.58 19.47 -10.90
C LEU A 177 17.72 18.69 -10.23
N HIS A 178 17.70 17.36 -10.30
CA HIS A 178 18.68 16.47 -9.69
C HIS A 178 19.28 15.48 -10.72
N PRO A 179 20.02 15.96 -11.74
CA PRO A 179 20.54 15.13 -12.84
C PRO A 179 21.62 14.13 -12.39
N GLU A 180 22.17 14.30 -11.20
CA GLU A 180 23.22 13.44 -10.63
C GLU A 180 22.83 11.97 -10.57
N GLU A 181 21.56 11.66 -10.26
CA GLU A 181 21.08 10.27 -10.17
C GLU A 181 21.08 9.58 -11.54
N ASP A 182 20.59 10.27 -12.56
CA ASP A 182 20.57 9.78 -13.94
C ASP A 182 22.01 9.66 -14.49
N GLN A 183 22.88 10.63 -14.20
CA GLN A 183 24.29 10.58 -14.59
C GLN A 183 25.01 9.40 -13.92
N LEU A 184 24.78 9.18 -12.63
CA LEU A 184 25.34 8.05 -11.88
C LEU A 184 24.85 6.71 -12.46
N ARG A 185 23.54 6.59 -12.74
CA ARG A 185 22.94 5.41 -13.37
C ARG A 185 23.55 5.13 -14.75
N GLN A 186 23.74 6.16 -15.57
CA GLN A 186 24.39 6.03 -16.89
C GLN A 186 25.87 5.65 -16.76
N ASN A 187 26.61 6.25 -15.83
CA ASN A 187 28.01 5.93 -15.58
C ASN A 187 28.17 4.46 -15.15
N PHE A 188 27.31 3.97 -14.24
CA PHE A 188 27.30 2.56 -13.87
C PHE A 188 26.95 1.66 -15.05
N ALA A 189 25.91 1.97 -15.84
CA ALA A 189 25.57 1.18 -17.02
C ALA A 189 26.72 1.10 -18.03
N ASN A 190 27.42 2.22 -18.27
CA ASN A 190 28.60 2.28 -19.13
C ASN A 190 29.79 1.49 -18.56
N MET A 191 29.95 1.44 -17.24
CA MET A 191 30.99 0.66 -16.56
C MET A 191 30.80 -0.84 -16.76
N PHE A 192 29.57 -1.34 -16.65
CA PHE A 192 29.24 -2.75 -16.93
C PHE A 192 29.38 -3.09 -18.42
N ASN A 193 29.00 -2.19 -19.32
CA ASN A 193 29.13 -2.42 -20.77
C ASN A 193 30.60 -2.40 -21.25
N LYS A 194 31.48 -1.61 -20.62
CA LYS A 194 32.93 -1.59 -20.94
C LYS A 194 33.71 -2.76 -20.35
N SER A 195 33.20 -3.41 -19.29
CA SER A 195 33.85 -4.55 -18.64
C SER A 195 33.34 -5.92 -19.12
N GLY A 196 32.26 -5.95 -19.91
CA GLY A 196 31.65 -7.15 -20.52
C GLY A 196 32.38 -7.75 -21.72
N GLY A 197 33.72 -7.77 -21.70
CA GLY A 197 34.55 -8.30 -22.78
C GLY A 197 35.61 -9.31 -22.36
N ILE A 198 35.49 -9.98 -21.20
CA ILE A 198 36.52 -10.94 -20.71
C ILE A 198 35.93 -12.32 -20.35
N TYR A 199 34.87 -12.74 -21.05
CA TYR A 199 34.55 -14.17 -21.16
C TYR A 199 34.13 -14.46 -22.61
N LYS A 200 35.13 -14.67 -23.47
CA LYS A 200 35.01 -15.45 -24.70
C LYS A 200 35.77 -16.75 -24.50
#